data_AF-A0A453DX29-F1
#
_entry.id   AF-A0A453DX29-F1
#
_cell.length_a   1.000
_cell.length_b   1.000
_cell.length_c   1.000
_cell.angle_alpha   90.00
_cell.angle_beta   90.00
_cell.angle_gamma   90.00
#
_symmetry.space_group_name_H-M   'P 1'
#
loop_
_entity.id
_entity.type
_entity.pdbx_description
1 polymer ?
#
loop_
_entity_poly.entity_id
_entity_poly.type
_entity_poly.pdbx_seq_one_letter_code
_entity_poly.pdbx_strand_id
1 'polypeptide(L)'
;QGQEANAVQPSPPSCSLLTAGRCFAGTQNVSSLQKDEAWKVNVRIHGCDIEQGYLCGTMEALNVPLADTPVVTFWEGEIVDAKNYTFFTGKWEASAEDDVRHWSKFPSFTPLLSQIEADGGKSVDLSNYPYIFMRWKEQYFVNVGV
;
A
#
# COMPACT_ATOMS: atom_id res chain seq x y z
N GLN A 1 29.65 19.95 27.11
CA GLN A 1 28.70 18.83 27.28
C GLN A 1 27.57 19.06 26.29
N GLY A 2 27.55 18.30 25.20
CA GLY A 2 26.53 18.43 24.15
C GLY A 2 25.26 17.72 24.57
N GLN A 3 24.13 18.42 24.49
CA GLN A 3 22.80 17.82 24.50
C GLN A 3 22.45 17.48 23.05
N GLU A 4 22.39 16.19 22.73
CA GLU A 4 21.79 15.71 21.49
C GLU A 4 20.30 16.08 21.49
N ALA A 5 19.93 16.96 20.56
CA ALA A 5 18.54 17.23 20.26
C ALA A 5 17.96 15.99 19.57
N ASN A 6 17.14 15.24 20.30
CA ASN A 6 16.36 14.14 19.77
C ASN A 6 15.32 14.75 18.81
N ALA A 7 15.60 14.70 17.51
CA ALA A 7 14.70 15.21 16.49
C ALA A 7 13.45 14.32 16.45
N VAL A 8 12.38 14.77 17.10
CA VAL A 8 11.06 14.17 16.96
C VAL A 8 10.62 14.41 15.52
N GLN A 9 10.73 13.38 14.68
CA GLN A 9 10.17 13.43 13.33
C GLN A 9 8.65 13.60 13.43
N PRO A 10 8.05 14.53 12.67
CA PRO A 10 6.61 14.76 12.72
C PRO A 10 5.86 13.52 12.23
N SER A 11 4.97 13.01 13.07
CA SER A 11 4.01 11.97 12.70
C SER A 11 3.13 12.46 11.54
N PRO A 12 2.78 11.61 10.56
CA PRO A 12 1.87 12.00 9.50
C PRO A 12 0.55 12.56 10.07
N PRO A 13 -0.08 13.56 9.44
CA PRO A 13 -1.37 14.07 9.88
C PRO A 13 -2.39 12.92 9.93
N SER A 14 -3.27 12.95 10.92
CA SER A 14 -4.27 11.88 11.14
C SER A 14 -5.11 11.69 9.88
N CYS A 15 -4.88 10.62 9.13
CA CYS A 15 -5.68 10.29 7.97
C CYS A 15 -7.00 9.67 8.47
N SER A 16 -8.05 10.50 8.57
CA SER A 16 -9.35 10.08 9.12
C SER A 16 -9.98 8.88 8.38
N LEU A 17 -9.58 8.67 7.12
CA LEU A 17 -10.05 7.58 6.26
C LEU A 17 -9.25 6.28 6.42
N LEU A 18 -8.05 6.31 7.01
CA LEU A 18 -7.16 5.15 7.13
C LEU A 18 -7.20 4.61 8.57
N THR A 19 -8.41 4.27 9.02
CA THR A 19 -8.69 3.82 10.38
C THR A 19 -9.42 2.48 10.38
N ALA A 20 -9.27 1.71 11.47
CA ALA A 20 -9.96 0.43 11.64
C ALA A 20 -11.48 0.57 11.46
N GLY A 21 -12.09 -0.39 10.77
CA GLY A 21 -13.51 -0.42 10.44
C GLY A 21 -13.89 0.32 9.15
N ARG A 22 -12.99 1.08 8.55
CA ARG A 22 -13.25 1.77 7.27
C ARG A 22 -13.40 0.79 6.13
N CYS A 23 -14.35 1.10 5.25
CA CYS A 23 -14.65 0.30 4.07
C CYS A 23 -14.52 1.14 2.81
N PHE A 24 -13.95 0.52 1.78
CA PHE A 24 -13.81 1.08 0.45
C PHE A 24 -14.40 0.10 -0.55
N ALA A 25 -15.07 0.61 -1.58
CA ALA A 25 -15.63 -0.20 -2.65
C ALA A 25 -15.16 0.37 -4.00
N GLY A 26 -14.83 -0.50 -4.93
CA GLY A 26 -14.32 -0.12 -6.24
C GLY A 26 -14.27 -1.30 -7.19
N THR A 27 -13.41 -1.19 -8.20
CA THR A 27 -13.20 -2.25 -9.20
C THR A 27 -11.71 -2.48 -9.44
N GLN A 28 -11.35 -3.74 -9.68
CA GLN A 28 -10.05 -4.12 -10.19
C GLN A 28 -10.19 -4.48 -11.66
N ASN A 29 -9.51 -3.73 -12.52
CA ASN A 29 -9.49 -3.99 -13.95
C ASN A 29 -8.34 -4.93 -14.27
N VAL A 30 -8.67 -6.11 -14.80
CA VAL A 30 -7.73 -7.12 -15.27
C VAL A 30 -7.76 -7.07 -16.79
N SER A 31 -6.74 -6.46 -17.39
CA SER A 31 -6.53 -6.50 -18.83
C SER A 31 -5.67 -7.71 -19.16
N SER A 32 -6.23 -8.70 -19.86
CA SER A 32 -5.47 -9.78 -20.49
C SER A 32 -5.48 -9.59 -22.01
N LEU A 33 -4.56 -10.24 -22.73
CA LEU A 33 -4.52 -10.20 -24.20
C LEU A 33 -5.83 -10.68 -24.87
N GLN A 34 -6.72 -11.34 -24.13
CA GLN A 34 -7.95 -11.94 -24.66
C GLN A 34 -9.23 -11.29 -24.13
N LYS A 35 -9.18 -10.57 -23.01
CA LYS A 35 -10.39 -9.99 -22.38
C LYS A 35 -10.04 -8.92 -21.37
N ASP A 36 -10.81 -7.83 -21.42
CA ASP A 36 -10.93 -6.86 -20.34
C ASP A 36 -12.00 -7.33 -19.37
N GLU A 37 -11.61 -7.54 -18.11
CA GLU A 37 -12.53 -7.84 -17.02
C GLU A 37 -12.40 -6.80 -15.92
N ALA A 38 -13.53 -6.43 -15.32
CA ALA A 38 -13.57 -5.56 -14.16
C ALA A 38 -14.29 -6.30 -13.03
N TRP A 39 -13.54 -6.65 -11.99
CA TRP A 39 -14.09 -7.31 -10.80
C TRP A 39 -14.47 -6.25 -9.78
N LYS A 40 -15.63 -6.39 -9.13
CA LYS A 40 -15.98 -5.50 -8.02
C LYS A 40 -15.17 -5.93 -6.81
N VAL A 41 -14.60 -4.97 -6.09
CA VAL A 41 -13.75 -5.22 -4.93
C VAL A 41 -14.23 -4.39 -3.75
N ASN A 42 -14.39 -5.04 -2.60
CA ASN A 42 -14.61 -4.37 -1.32
C ASN A 42 -13.38 -4.56 -0.44
N VAL A 43 -12.92 -3.49 0.19
CA VAL A 43 -11.81 -3.52 1.15
C VAL A 43 -12.33 -3.09 2.50
N ARG A 44 -11.92 -3.80 3.55
CA ARG A 44 -12.13 -3.40 4.95
C ARG A 44 -10.78 -3.29 5.64
N ILE A 45 -10.51 -2.15 6.26
CA ILE A 45 -9.35 -1.96 7.13
C ILE A 45 -9.69 -2.54 8.50
N HIS A 46 -8.88 -3.47 9.00
CA HIS A 46 -9.04 -4.09 10.33
C HIS A 46 -8.16 -3.40 11.37
N GLY A 47 -6.94 -3.03 11.00
CA GLY A 47 -5.98 -2.37 11.88
C GLY A 47 -5.07 -1.44 11.10
N CYS A 48 -4.60 -0.39 11.77
CA CYS A 48 -3.60 0.51 11.24
C CYS A 48 -2.74 1.05 12.38
N ASP A 49 -1.43 0.89 12.26
CA ASP A 49 -0.42 1.43 13.14
C ASP A 49 0.57 2.23 12.28
N ILE A 50 0.33 3.55 12.24
CA ILE A 50 1.15 4.48 11.44
C ILE A 50 2.59 4.52 11.94
N GLU A 51 2.83 4.35 13.25
CA GLU A 51 4.18 4.46 13.82
C GLU A 51 5.07 3.29 13.40
N GLN A 52 4.48 2.11 13.25
CA GLN A 52 5.14 0.91 12.74
C GLN A 52 5.05 0.78 11.21
N GLY A 53 4.42 1.75 10.53
CA GLY A 53 4.19 1.69 9.09
C GLY A 53 3.34 0.49 8.67
N TYR A 54 2.42 0.04 9.52
CA TYR A 54 1.65 -1.19 9.33
C TYR A 54 0.16 -0.89 9.16
N LEU A 55 -0.50 -1.72 8.35
CA LEU A 55 -1.95 -1.83 8.33
C LEU A 55 -2.37 -3.22 7.84
N CYS A 56 -3.59 -3.63 8.12
CA CYS A 56 -4.12 -4.88 7.61
C CYS A 56 -5.62 -4.81 7.37
N GLY A 57 -6.10 -5.76 6.59
CA GLY A 57 -7.48 -5.75 6.15
C GLY A 57 -7.89 -7.03 5.46
N THR A 58 -9.13 -7.02 4.99
CA THR A 58 -9.63 -8.02 4.05
C THR A 58 -9.95 -7.37 2.73
N MET A 59 -9.72 -8.09 1.65
CA MET A 59 -10.17 -7.77 0.31
C MET A 59 -11.18 -8.84 -0.12
N GLU A 60 -12.34 -8.41 -0.59
CA GLU A 60 -13.39 -9.26 -1.13
C GLU A 60 -13.53 -8.96 -2.62
N ALA A 61 -13.21 -9.94 -3.47
CA ALA A 61 -13.41 -9.88 -4.90
C ALA A 61 -14.74 -10.58 -5.26
N LEU A 62 -15.63 -9.80 -5.88
CA LEU A 62 -16.94 -10.25 -6.35
C LEU A 62 -16.88 -10.52 -7.85
N ASN A 63 -17.69 -11.49 -8.31
CA ASN A 63 -17.81 -11.89 -9.71
C ASN A 63 -16.49 -12.36 -10.34
N VAL A 64 -15.62 -12.97 -9.54
CA VAL A 64 -14.44 -13.68 -10.07
C VAL A 64 -14.95 -14.79 -11.01
N PRO A 65 -14.46 -14.89 -12.26
CA PRO A 65 -14.92 -15.94 -13.17
C PRO A 65 -14.76 -17.32 -12.54
N LEU A 66 -15.79 -18.16 -12.70
CA LEU A 66 -15.81 -19.54 -12.19
C LEU A 66 -15.87 -19.68 -10.65
N ALA A 67 -16.04 -18.60 -9.89
CA ALA A 67 -16.27 -18.66 -8.46
C ALA A 67 -17.77 -18.56 -8.14
N ASP A 68 -18.31 -19.55 -7.42
CA ASP A 68 -19.71 -19.57 -6.96
C ASP A 68 -19.98 -18.57 -5.82
N THR A 69 -18.92 -18.17 -5.10
CA THR A 69 -18.96 -17.24 -3.97
C THR A 69 -17.86 -16.18 -4.09
N PRO A 70 -18.02 -15.01 -3.42
CA PRO A 70 -16.94 -14.04 -3.30
C PRO A 70 -15.65 -14.66 -2.78
N VAL A 71 -14.53 -14.25 -3.36
CA VAL A 71 -13.20 -14.65 -2.88
C VAL A 71 -12.74 -13.60 -1.88
N VAL A 72 -12.48 -14.04 -0.65
CA VAL A 72 -12.03 -13.15 0.43
C VAL A 72 -10.62 -13.52 0.84
N THR A 73 -9.71 -12.54 0.83
CA THR A 73 -8.33 -12.69 1.31
C THR A 73 -8.04 -11.73 2.45
N PHE A 74 -7.22 -12.19 3.40
CA PHE A 74 -6.59 -11.32 4.39
C PHE A 74 -5.28 -10.81 3.84
N TRP A 75 -4.99 -9.54 4.08
CA TRP A 75 -3.77 -8.88 3.62
C TRP A 75 -3.13 -8.05 4.73
N GLU A 76 -1.81 -7.97 4.66
CA GLU A 76 -0.99 -7.08 5.47
C GLU A 76 -0.34 -6.05 4.56
N GLY A 77 -0.16 -4.84 5.07
CA GLY A 77 0.33 -3.72 4.30
C GLY A 77 1.46 -2.98 4.99
N GLU A 78 2.29 -2.39 4.15
CA GLU A 78 3.38 -1.50 4.53
C GLU A 78 3.03 -0.09 4.09
N ILE A 79 3.19 0.88 4.99
CA ILE A 79 3.09 2.31 4.71
C ILE A 79 4.50 2.81 4.41
N VAL A 80 4.68 3.40 3.23
CA VAL A 80 5.97 3.98 2.83
C VAL A 80 6.12 5.33 3.53
N ASP A 81 7.10 5.42 4.43
CA ASP A 81 7.30 6.55 5.34
C ASP A 81 8.77 7.01 5.43
N ALA A 82 9.66 6.41 4.63
CA ALA A 82 11.11 6.63 4.63
C ALA A 82 11.83 6.26 5.95
N LYS A 83 11.11 5.69 6.93
CA LYS A 83 11.63 5.30 8.25
C LYS A 83 11.56 3.79 8.44
N ASN A 84 10.36 3.23 8.40
CA ASN A 84 10.10 1.80 8.49
C ASN A 84 10.23 1.17 7.10
N TYR A 85 9.72 1.86 6.07
CA TYR A 85 9.69 1.36 4.71
C TYR A 85 10.01 2.44 3.69
N THR A 86 10.85 2.09 2.70
CA THR A 86 11.20 2.96 1.59
C THR A 86 10.41 2.60 0.33
N PHE A 87 10.66 3.31 -0.78
CA PHE A 87 10.01 3.01 -2.07
C PHE A 87 10.59 1.78 -2.77
N PHE A 88 11.82 1.37 -2.43
CA PHE A 88 12.39 0.11 -2.89
C PHE A 88 11.95 -1.04 -2.01
N THR A 89 11.31 -2.03 -2.61
CA THR A 89 10.62 -3.12 -1.92
C THR A 89 11.62 -4.13 -1.35
N GLY A 90 12.65 -4.52 -2.12
CA GLY A 90 13.70 -5.44 -1.66
C GLY A 90 13.22 -6.86 -1.30
N LYS A 91 11.97 -7.20 -1.65
CA LYS A 91 11.31 -8.49 -1.45
C LYS A 91 10.21 -8.69 -2.48
N TRP A 92 9.53 -9.84 -2.43
CA TRP A 92 8.45 -10.21 -3.37
C TRP A 92 8.88 -10.16 -4.84
N GLU A 93 10.15 -10.48 -5.09
CA GLU A 93 10.75 -10.50 -6.43
C GLU A 93 10.70 -9.16 -7.18
N ALA A 94 10.45 -8.05 -6.47
CA ALA A 94 10.48 -6.71 -7.04
C ALA A 94 11.91 -6.15 -7.04
N SER A 95 12.41 -5.84 -8.24
CA SER A 95 13.65 -5.08 -8.41
C SER A 95 13.41 -3.58 -8.22
N ALA A 96 14.48 -2.80 -8.05
CA ALA A 96 14.37 -1.33 -7.98
C ALA A 96 13.79 -0.75 -9.28
N GLU A 97 14.11 -1.35 -10.44
CA GLU A 97 13.54 -0.97 -11.73
C GLU A 97 12.04 -1.27 -11.80
N ASP A 98 11.57 -2.38 -11.21
CA ASP A 98 10.15 -2.70 -11.12
C ASP A 98 9.43 -1.72 -10.19
N ASP A 99 10.04 -1.36 -9.06
CA ASP A 99 9.49 -0.39 -8.11
C ASP A 99 9.31 0.97 -8.78
N VAL A 100 10.36 1.52 -9.41
CA VAL A 100 10.28 2.80 -10.13
C VAL A 100 9.20 2.75 -11.21
N ARG A 101 9.14 1.66 -11.98
CA ARG A 101 8.14 1.48 -13.05
C ARG A 101 6.71 1.47 -12.53
N HIS A 102 6.45 0.84 -11.39
CA HIS A 102 5.12 0.77 -10.80
C HIS A 102 4.73 2.08 -10.12
N TRP A 103 5.62 2.64 -9.31
CA TRP A 103 5.35 3.90 -8.62
C TRP A 103 5.16 5.07 -9.58
N SER A 104 5.90 5.11 -10.69
CA SER A 104 5.75 6.14 -11.74
C SER A 104 4.39 6.15 -12.43
N LYS A 105 3.53 5.14 -12.21
CA LYS A 105 2.13 5.18 -12.68
C LYS A 105 1.28 6.16 -11.88
N PHE A 106 1.71 6.56 -10.69
CA PHE A 106 1.00 7.54 -9.87
C PHE A 106 1.56 8.95 -10.12
N PRO A 107 0.74 9.93 -10.55
CA PRO A 107 1.21 11.31 -10.72
C PRO A 107 1.75 11.95 -9.44
N SER A 108 1.26 11.50 -8.28
CA SER A 108 1.77 11.88 -6.96
C SER A 108 3.18 11.36 -6.67
N PHE A 109 3.70 10.41 -7.44
CA PHE A 109 5.08 9.93 -7.25
C PHE A 109 6.10 10.77 -8.02
N THR A 110 5.72 11.33 -9.17
CA THR A 110 6.63 12.05 -10.08
C THR A 110 7.50 13.10 -9.39
N PRO A 111 6.99 13.94 -8.44
CA PRO A 111 7.84 14.91 -7.75
C PRO A 111 8.93 14.30 -6.85
N LEU A 112 8.79 13.02 -6.48
CA LEU A 112 9.68 12.31 -5.58
C LEU A 112 10.75 11.47 -6.33
N LEU A 113 10.54 11.22 -7.62
CA LEU A 113 11.33 10.26 -8.42
C LEU A 113 12.84 10.51 -8.33
N SER A 114 13.29 11.75 -8.50
CA SER A 114 14.73 12.07 -8.50
C SER A 114 15.42 11.79 -7.17
N GLN A 115 14.73 12.03 -6.04
CA GLN A 115 15.25 11.69 -4.71
C GLN A 115 15.28 10.18 -4.51
N ILE A 116 14.25 9.48 -5.00
CA ILE A 116 14.13 8.03 -4.86
C ILE A 116 15.19 7.30 -5.68
N GLU A 117 15.48 7.76 -6.90
CA GLU A 117 16.59 7.22 -7.70
C GLU A 117 17.95 7.47 -7.05
N ALA A 118 18.10 8.57 -6.29
CA ALA A 118 19.35 8.93 -5.65
C ALA A 118 19.67 8.08 -4.41
N ASP A 119 18.69 7.79 -3.54
CA ASP A 119 18.95 7.09 -2.26
C ASP A 119 17.91 6.04 -1.85
N GLY A 120 16.97 5.72 -2.74
CA GLY A 120 15.85 4.82 -2.47
C GLY A 120 14.69 5.47 -1.72
N GLY A 121 14.69 6.81 -1.58
CA GLY A 121 13.68 7.55 -0.86
C GLY A 121 13.92 7.58 0.64
N LYS A 122 15.18 7.51 1.07
CA LYS A 122 15.56 7.58 2.50
C LYS A 122 15.54 9.03 3.02
N SER A 123 15.77 10.00 2.13
CA SER A 123 15.75 11.42 2.46
C SER A 123 14.44 12.13 2.15
N VAL A 124 13.44 11.41 1.61
CA VAL A 124 12.16 12.01 1.24
C VAL A 124 11.33 12.34 2.48
N ASP A 125 10.86 13.57 2.57
CA ASP A 125 9.96 13.99 3.64
C ASP A 125 8.50 13.79 3.22
N LEU A 126 7.85 12.78 3.79
CA LEU A 126 6.45 12.46 3.55
C LEU A 126 5.51 13.03 4.61
N SER A 127 6.01 13.69 5.66
CA SER A 127 5.21 14.11 6.82
C SER A 127 4.05 15.04 6.45
N ASN A 128 4.26 15.92 5.48
CA ASN A 128 3.23 16.83 4.96
C ASN A 128 2.81 16.51 3.52
N TYR A 129 3.18 15.32 3.03
CA TYR A 129 2.81 14.93 1.68
C TYR A 129 1.32 14.55 1.64
N PRO A 130 0.55 15.04 0.66
CA PRO A 130 -0.91 14.83 0.64
C PRO A 130 -1.34 13.40 0.30
N TYR A 131 -0.40 12.51 -0.01
CA TYR A 131 -0.65 11.13 -0.40
C TYR A 131 0.12 10.16 0.49
N ILE A 132 -0.54 9.05 0.84
CA ILE A 132 0.07 7.93 1.55
C ILE A 132 0.28 6.81 0.54
N PHE A 133 1.53 6.37 0.36
CA PHE A 133 1.87 5.24 -0.48
C PHE A 133 1.92 3.98 0.36
N MET A 134 1.41 2.87 -0.18
CA MET A 134 1.34 1.60 0.53
C MET A 134 1.59 0.43 -0.40
N ARG A 135 2.11 -0.67 0.14
CA ARG A 135 2.14 -1.99 -0.52
C ARG A 135 1.32 -2.96 0.28
N TRP A 136 0.38 -3.67 -0.34
CA TRP A 136 -0.45 -4.66 0.33
C TRP A 136 -0.13 -6.06 -0.20
N LYS A 137 0.07 -7.01 0.71
CA LYS A 137 0.35 -8.40 0.40
C LYS A 137 -0.69 -9.31 1.02
N GLU A 138 -1.43 -10.01 0.17
CA GLU A 138 -2.35 -11.08 0.57
C GLU A 138 -1.56 -12.23 1.22
N GLN A 139 -2.09 -12.73 2.33
CA GLN A 139 -1.48 -13.78 3.13
C GLN A 139 -2.23 -15.11 2.96
N TYR A 140 -3.55 -15.09 3.08
CA TYR A 140 -4.39 -16.29 3.00
C TYR A 140 -5.84 -15.97 2.64
N PHE A 141 -6.55 -16.99 2.15
CA PHE A 141 -8.00 -16.93 1.94
C PHE A 141 -8.74 -17.04 3.27
N VAL A 142 -9.76 -16.22 3.46
CA VAL A 142 -10.61 -16.20 4.67
C VAL A 142 -11.84 -17.08 4.49
N ASN A 143 -12.43 -17.07 3.29
CA ASN A 143 -13.53 -17.96 2.92
C ASN A 143 -13.03 -18.94 1.84
N VAL A 144 -12.51 -20.09 2.28
CA VAL A 144 -12.52 -21.29 1.45
C VAL A 144 -13.81 -22.02 1.80
N GLY A 145 -14.76 -22.06 0.87
CA GLY A 145 -15.99 -22.82 1.05
C GLY A 145 -15.68 -24.28 1.41
N VAL A 146 -16.33 -24.77 2.46
CA VAL A 146 -16.43 -26.20 2.79
C VAL A 146 -17.69 -26.74 2.12
#